data_AF-A0A959KKQ3-F1
#
_entry.id   AF-A0A959KKQ3-F1
#
_cell.length_a   1.000
_cell.length_b   1.000
_cell.length_c   1.000
_cell.angle_alpha   90.00
_cell.angle_beta   90.00
_cell.angle_gamma   90.00
#
_symmetry.space_group_name_H-M   'P 1'
#
loop_
_entity.id
_entity.type
_entity.pdbx_description
1 polymer ?
#
loop_
_entity_poly.entity_id
_entity_poly.type
_entity_poly.pdbx_seq_one_letter_code
_entity_poly.pdbx_strand_id
1 'polypeptide(L)'
;MNFPAKTYPAKLLLFGEYTILEGASALAIPYPAFSGRWTHDSPSPDPTLGQLADFLASQLALGELTGPVDLPAFRKDIAEGLRFASDIPTGYGLGSSGALTAAVYDAYFQKIDQTPDRLKQLLAQIEAFFHGASSGTDPLICYLQRAILLEG
;
A
#
# COMPACT_ATOMS: atom_id res chain seq x y z
N MET A 1 -3.11 13.98 -12.40
CA MET A 1 -4.37 13.34 -12.90
C MET A 1 -5.53 13.72 -11.97
N ASN A 2 -6.81 13.59 -12.37
CA ASN A 2 -7.91 13.65 -11.40
C ASN A 2 -7.97 12.29 -10.70
N PHE A 3 -7.43 12.17 -9.49
CA PHE A 3 -7.58 10.93 -8.72
C PHE A 3 -9.07 10.67 -8.48
N PRO A 4 -9.57 9.45 -8.69
CA PRO A 4 -10.92 9.12 -8.26
C PRO A 4 -11.05 9.37 -6.76
N ALA A 5 -12.26 9.67 -6.28
CA ALA A 5 -12.59 9.89 -4.86
C ALA A 5 -12.46 8.61 -4.00
N LYS A 6 -11.55 7.70 -4.36
CA LYS A 6 -11.30 6.44 -3.69
C LYS A 6 -10.48 6.68 -2.43
N THR A 7 -10.96 6.11 -1.33
CA THR A 7 -10.27 6.08 -0.04
C THR A 7 -9.67 4.69 0.19
N TYR A 8 -8.60 4.63 0.97
CA TYR A 8 -7.90 3.41 1.34
C TYR A 8 -8.00 3.28 2.86
N PRO A 9 -8.87 2.40 3.39
CA PRO A 9 -9.11 2.30 4.82
C PRO A 9 -7.88 1.77 5.56
N ALA A 10 -7.83 2.04 6.86
CA ALA A 10 -6.96 1.33 7.78
C ALA A 10 -7.33 -0.17 7.84
N LYS A 11 -6.48 -0.96 8.49
CA LYS A 11 -6.80 -2.34 8.89
C LYS A 11 -6.92 -2.47 10.40
N LEU A 12 -7.71 -3.45 10.83
CA LEU A 12 -7.82 -3.88 12.22
C LEU A 12 -7.67 -5.40 12.27
N LEU A 13 -6.82 -5.89 13.17
CA LEU A 13 -6.78 -7.30 13.53
C LEU A 13 -7.86 -7.55 14.59
N LEU A 14 -8.89 -8.33 14.25
CA LEU A 14 -9.98 -8.65 15.19
C LEU A 14 -9.55 -9.67 16.24
N PHE A 15 -8.75 -10.65 15.82
CA PHE A 15 -8.12 -11.63 16.70
C PHE A 15 -6.90 -12.24 16.03
N GLY A 16 -6.00 -12.76 16.86
CA GLY A 16 -4.87 -13.58 16.42
C GLY A 16 -3.53 -12.86 16.29
N GLU A 17 -3.37 -11.68 16.89
CA GLU A 17 -2.10 -10.92 16.88
C GLU A 17 -0.91 -11.76 17.35
N TYR A 18 -1.07 -12.57 18.40
CA TYR A 18 -0.03 -13.45 18.92
C TYR A 18 -0.14 -14.88 18.40
N THR A 19 -1.36 -15.36 18.11
CA THR A 19 -1.57 -16.77 17.75
C THR A 19 -1.11 -17.08 16.32
N ILE A 20 -0.98 -16.06 15.46
CA ILE A 20 -0.40 -16.24 14.12
C ILE A 20 1.08 -16.62 14.16
N LEU A 21 1.81 -16.20 15.20
CA LEU A 21 3.21 -16.61 15.41
C LEU A 21 3.32 -18.10 15.80
N GLU A 22 2.23 -18.68 16.30
CA GLU A 22 2.11 -20.06 16.74
C GLU A 22 1.37 -20.94 15.69
N GLY A 23 1.23 -20.46 14.46
CA GLY A 23 0.59 -21.20 13.35
C GLY A 23 -0.95 -21.21 13.38
N ALA A 24 -1.58 -20.38 14.21
CA ALA A 24 -3.04 -20.27 14.25
C ALA A 24 -3.58 -19.15 13.34
N SER A 25 -4.89 -19.20 13.04
CA SER A 25 -5.50 -18.20 12.17
C SER A 25 -5.68 -16.83 12.84
N ALA A 26 -5.59 -15.76 12.05
CA ALA A 26 -5.97 -14.40 12.44
C ALA A 26 -6.98 -13.82 11.45
N LEU A 27 -7.88 -12.97 11.92
CA LEU A 27 -8.85 -12.28 11.05
C LEU A 27 -8.54 -10.80 11.01
N ALA A 28 -8.23 -10.31 9.80
CA ALA A 28 -7.98 -8.91 9.57
C ALA A 28 -9.12 -8.29 8.75
N ILE A 29 -9.60 -7.12 9.17
CA ILE A 29 -10.71 -6.42 8.51
C ILE A 29 -10.32 -4.98 8.15
N PRO A 30 -10.93 -4.40 7.11
CA PRO A 30 -10.86 -2.97 6.87
C PRO A 30 -11.53 -2.20 8.01
N TYR A 31 -10.93 -1.10 8.43
CA TYR A 31 -11.44 -0.22 9.45
C TYR A 31 -11.65 1.19 8.88
N PRO A 32 -12.85 1.49 8.34
CA PRO A 32 -13.09 2.70 7.55
C PRO A 32 -13.16 3.99 8.39
N ALA A 33 -13.11 3.89 9.72
CA ALA A 33 -13.05 5.07 10.59
C ALA A 33 -11.75 5.86 10.41
N PHE A 34 -10.71 5.23 9.89
CA PHE A 34 -9.49 5.89 9.41
C PHE A 34 -9.22 5.48 7.96
N SER A 35 -8.78 6.42 7.12
CA SER A 35 -8.46 6.16 5.72
C SER A 35 -7.48 7.19 5.15
N GLY A 36 -6.80 6.79 4.07
CA GLY A 36 -5.99 7.69 3.25
C GLY A 36 -6.62 7.95 1.88
N ARG A 37 -6.29 9.10 1.28
CA ARG A 37 -6.66 9.46 -0.10
C ARG A 37 -5.59 10.34 -0.74
N TRP A 38 -5.58 10.36 -2.07
CA TRP A 38 -4.74 11.27 -2.84
C TRP A 38 -5.29 12.70 -2.83
N THR A 39 -4.42 13.69 -2.64
CA THR A 39 -4.71 15.12 -2.78
C THR A 39 -3.60 15.81 -3.60
N HIS A 40 -3.92 16.94 -4.22
CA HIS A 40 -2.99 17.83 -4.93
C HIS A 40 -3.03 19.22 -4.28
N ASP A 41 -2.64 19.28 -3.01
CA ASP A 41 -2.73 20.48 -2.20
C ASP A 41 -1.40 20.79 -1.49
N SER A 42 -0.33 20.04 -1.79
CA SER A 42 0.96 20.27 -1.17
C SER A 42 1.74 21.38 -1.90
N PRO A 43 2.21 22.43 -1.19
CA PRO A 43 3.04 23.48 -1.78
C PRO A 43 4.45 23.01 -2.12
N SER A 44 4.87 21.85 -1.62
CA SER A 44 6.17 21.24 -1.88
C SER A 44 6.03 19.73 -2.10
N PRO A 45 6.89 19.11 -2.93
CA PRO A 45 6.91 17.65 -3.11
C PRO A 45 7.09 16.90 -1.79
N ASP A 46 6.35 15.81 -1.61
CA ASP A 46 6.51 14.91 -0.47
C ASP A 46 7.80 14.08 -0.63
N PRO A 47 8.78 14.22 0.29
CA PRO A 47 10.05 13.50 0.17
C PRO A 47 9.89 11.99 0.31
N THR A 48 8.89 11.51 1.07
CA THR A 48 8.63 10.07 1.23
C THR A 48 8.11 9.47 -0.07
N LEU A 49 7.23 10.18 -0.79
CA LEU A 49 6.78 9.73 -2.12
C LEU A 49 7.93 9.73 -3.14
N GLY A 50 8.81 10.73 -3.08
CA GLY A 50 10.03 10.77 -3.89
C GLY A 50 10.94 9.56 -3.64
N GLN A 51 11.23 9.26 -2.38
CA GLN A 51 12.03 8.09 -1.99
C GLN A 51 11.36 6.77 -2.39
N LEU A 52 10.03 6.67 -2.29
CA LEU A 52 9.29 5.50 -2.75
C LEU A 52 9.40 5.35 -4.28
N ALA A 53 9.32 6.43 -5.05
CA ALA A 53 9.52 6.39 -6.49
C ALA A 53 10.94 5.97 -6.87
N ASP A 54 11.94 6.39 -6.11
CA ASP A 54 13.34 5.96 -6.29
C ASP A 54 13.53 4.48 -5.94
N PHE A 55 12.90 4.01 -4.87
CA PHE A 55 12.89 2.61 -4.47
C PHE A 55 12.24 1.71 -5.53
N LEU A 56 11.07 2.09 -6.05
CA LEU A 56 10.41 1.33 -7.11
C LEU A 56 11.25 1.29 -8.40
N ALA A 57 11.96 2.39 -8.72
CA ALA A 57 12.88 2.43 -9.85
C ALA A 57 14.06 1.47 -9.67
N SER A 58 14.63 1.37 -8.46
CA SER A 58 15.73 0.43 -8.19
C SER A 58 15.27 -1.02 -8.24
N GLN A 59 14.11 -1.34 -7.66
CA GLN A 59 13.51 -2.68 -7.71
C GLN A 59 13.19 -3.12 -9.15
N LEU A 60 12.71 -2.20 -9.98
CA LEU A 60 12.48 -2.46 -11.41
C LEU A 60 13.81 -2.73 -12.15
N ALA A 61 14.86 -1.96 -11.87
CA ALA A 61 16.18 -2.14 -12.50
C ALA A 61 16.85 -3.47 -12.09
N LEU A 62 16.59 -3.95 -10.88
CA LEU A 62 17.06 -5.26 -10.40
C LEU A 62 16.22 -6.44 -10.91
N GLY A 63 15.08 -6.18 -11.56
CA GLY A 63 14.14 -7.23 -11.98
C GLY A 63 13.37 -7.87 -10.84
N GLU A 64 13.35 -7.23 -9.66
CA GLU A 64 12.66 -7.70 -8.46
C GLU A 64 11.18 -7.30 -8.47
N LEU A 65 10.83 -6.20 -9.16
CA LEU A 65 9.44 -5.74 -9.29
C LEU A 65 8.68 -6.53 -10.36
N THR A 66 7.60 -7.20 -9.96
CA THR A 66 6.86 -8.14 -10.81
C THR A 66 5.75 -7.50 -11.67
N GLY A 67 5.47 -6.20 -11.48
CA GLY A 67 4.37 -5.50 -12.13
C GLY A 67 4.81 -4.28 -12.96
N PRO A 68 4.12 -3.95 -14.06
CA PRO A 68 4.40 -2.75 -14.84
C PRO A 68 3.97 -1.51 -14.04
N VAL A 69 4.94 -0.64 -13.74
CA VAL A 69 4.73 0.63 -13.03
C VAL A 69 4.95 1.83 -13.95
N ASP A 70 4.07 2.81 -13.89
CA ASP A 70 4.22 4.11 -14.57
C ASP A 70 4.96 5.11 -13.67
N LEU A 71 6.28 4.92 -13.55
CA LEU A 71 7.16 5.83 -12.80
C LEU A 71 7.16 7.27 -13.33
N PRO A 72 7.14 7.52 -14.65
CA PRO A 72 7.01 8.88 -15.18
C PRO A 72 5.76 9.60 -14.68
N ALA A 73 4.59 8.95 -14.70
CA ALA A 73 3.37 9.53 -14.16
C ALA A 73 3.48 9.79 -12.66
N PHE A 74 4.03 8.84 -11.89
CA PHE A 74 4.18 8.99 -10.44
C PHE A 74 5.08 10.18 -10.08
N ARG A 75 6.24 10.30 -10.71
CA ARG A 75 7.15 11.45 -10.47
C ARG A 75 6.55 12.78 -10.89
N LYS A 76 5.78 12.79 -11.98
CA LYS A 76 5.07 13.98 -12.43
C LYS A 76 4.06 14.43 -11.38
N ASP A 77 3.20 13.54 -10.89
CA ASP A 77 2.20 13.90 -9.89
C ASP A 77 2.88 14.37 -8.58
N ILE A 78 3.98 13.74 -8.15
CA ILE A 78 4.80 14.20 -7.00
C ILE A 78 5.28 15.64 -7.20
N ALA A 79 5.81 15.96 -8.38
CA ALA A 79 6.26 17.31 -8.72
C ALA A 79 5.10 18.32 -8.78
N GLU A 80 3.89 17.87 -9.12
CA GLU A 80 2.65 18.64 -9.13
C GLU A 80 1.95 18.69 -7.75
N GLY A 81 2.66 18.36 -6.67
CA GLY A 81 2.17 18.52 -5.29
C GLY A 81 1.27 17.38 -4.80
N LEU A 82 1.41 16.17 -5.37
CA LEU A 82 0.74 14.97 -4.87
C LEU A 82 1.07 14.73 -3.39
N ARG A 83 0.03 14.45 -2.62
CA ARG A 83 0.14 14.07 -1.22
C ARG A 83 -0.84 12.95 -0.90
N PHE A 84 -0.42 12.07 0.00
CA PHE A 84 -1.33 11.09 0.60
C PHE A 84 -1.88 11.64 1.92
N ALA A 85 -3.07 12.23 1.87
CA ALA A 85 -3.76 12.72 3.05
C ALA A 85 -4.39 11.53 3.80
N SER A 86 -3.86 11.22 4.98
CA SER A 86 -4.26 10.08 5.81
C SER A 86 -4.50 10.52 7.24
N ASP A 87 -5.59 10.06 7.84
CA ASP A 87 -5.87 10.17 9.27
C ASP A 87 -5.58 8.86 10.03
N ILE A 88 -4.99 7.85 9.36
CA ILE A 88 -4.60 6.57 9.95
C ILE A 88 -3.43 6.79 10.92
N PRO A 89 -3.58 6.47 12.22
CA PRO A 89 -2.49 6.62 13.18
C PRO A 89 -1.29 5.74 12.83
N THR A 90 -0.11 6.35 12.77
CA THR A 90 1.16 5.65 12.53
C THR A 90 1.71 5.04 13.82
N GLY A 91 2.35 3.87 13.75
CA GLY A 91 2.99 3.22 14.90
C GLY A 91 2.08 2.31 15.75
N TYR A 92 0.80 2.19 15.39
CA TYR A 92 -0.20 1.37 16.10
C TYR A 92 -0.60 0.09 15.37
N GLY A 93 0.09 -0.28 14.29
CA GLY A 93 -0.26 -1.48 13.50
C GLY A 93 -1.55 -1.36 12.68
N LEU A 94 -2.11 -0.14 12.53
CA LEU A 94 -3.35 0.12 11.79
C LEU A 94 -3.21 0.13 10.26
N GLY A 95 -2.02 -0.19 9.73
CA GLY A 95 -1.82 -0.34 8.29
C GLY A 95 -1.69 0.96 7.50
N SER A 96 -1.14 2.04 8.08
CA SER A 96 -0.89 3.29 7.34
C SER A 96 0.06 3.10 6.14
N SER A 97 1.09 2.26 6.27
CA SER A 97 1.96 1.88 5.14
C SER A 97 1.16 1.11 4.10
N GLY A 98 0.36 0.14 4.54
CA GLY A 98 -0.49 -0.67 3.66
C GLY A 98 -1.48 0.16 2.86
N ALA A 99 -2.10 1.18 3.48
CA ALA A 99 -3.01 2.09 2.79
C ALA A 99 -2.30 2.92 1.70
N LEU A 100 -1.12 3.46 1.99
CA LEU A 100 -0.31 4.18 1.00
C LEU A 100 0.16 3.25 -0.13
N THR A 101 0.66 2.06 0.21
CA THR A 101 1.06 1.04 -0.76
C THR A 101 -0.11 0.65 -1.68
N ALA A 102 -1.29 0.40 -1.12
CA ALA A 102 -2.50 0.10 -1.89
C ALA A 102 -2.86 1.26 -2.84
N ALA A 103 -2.70 2.49 -2.38
CA ALA A 103 -2.99 3.69 -3.17
C ALA A 103 -2.00 3.89 -4.33
N VAL A 104 -0.72 3.61 -4.11
CA VAL A 104 0.32 3.67 -5.14
C VAL A 104 0.12 2.56 -6.16
N TYR A 105 -0.16 1.35 -5.70
CA TYR A 105 -0.52 0.23 -6.57
C TYR A 105 -1.70 0.58 -7.48
N ASP A 106 -2.80 1.06 -6.89
CA ASP A 106 -4.00 1.34 -7.67
C ASP A 106 -3.83 2.50 -8.66
N ALA A 107 -3.01 3.50 -8.32
CA ALA A 107 -2.77 4.66 -9.17
C ALA A 107 -1.80 4.40 -10.33
N TYR A 108 -0.71 3.69 -10.07
CA TYR A 108 0.46 3.69 -10.97
C TYR A 108 0.82 2.33 -11.56
N PHE A 109 0.16 1.25 -11.14
CA PHE A 109 0.41 -0.08 -11.70
C PHE A 109 -0.67 -0.50 -12.68
N GLN A 110 -0.25 -1.20 -13.73
CA GLN A 110 -1.17 -1.84 -14.66
C GLN A 110 -1.75 -3.11 -14.03
N LYS A 111 -3.09 -3.24 -14.07
CA LYS A 111 -3.84 -4.35 -13.46
C LYS A 111 -3.89 -5.60 -14.37
N ILE A 112 -2.72 -6.09 -14.79
CA ILE A 112 -2.62 -7.27 -15.68
C ILE A 112 -2.47 -8.53 -14.82
N ASP A 113 -3.22 -9.60 -15.14
CA ASP A 113 -3.12 -10.94 -14.49
C ASP A 113 -3.16 -10.92 -12.94
N GLN A 114 -4.22 -10.35 -12.38
CA GLN A 114 -4.42 -10.21 -10.93
C GLN A 114 -4.92 -11.50 -10.25
N THR A 115 -4.11 -12.57 -10.21
CA THR A 115 -4.38 -13.62 -9.21
C THR A 115 -4.15 -13.03 -7.81
N PRO A 116 -4.91 -13.47 -6.77
CA PRO A 116 -4.72 -12.98 -5.41
C PRO A 116 -3.26 -13.09 -4.92
N ASP A 117 -2.57 -14.17 -5.28
CA ASP A 117 -1.17 -14.40 -4.88
C ASP A 117 -0.20 -13.43 -5.56
N ARG A 118 -0.36 -13.19 -6.86
CA ARG A 118 0.48 -12.21 -7.59
C ARG A 118 0.24 -10.80 -7.09
N LEU A 119 -1.02 -10.43 -6.84
CA LEU A 119 -1.37 -9.15 -6.25
C LEU A 119 -0.72 -8.98 -4.87
N LYS A 120 -0.83 -10.00 -4.00
CA LYS A 120 -0.20 -10.00 -2.67
C LYS A 120 1.32 -9.85 -2.76
N GLN A 121 1.97 -10.57 -3.67
CA GLN A 121 3.43 -10.47 -3.89
C GLN A 121 3.84 -9.07 -4.36
N LEU A 122 3.12 -8.50 -5.32
CA LEU A 122 3.42 -7.16 -5.82
C LEU A 122 3.20 -6.08 -4.74
N LEU A 123 2.14 -6.19 -3.96
CA LEU A 123 1.90 -5.29 -2.83
C LEU A 123 2.98 -5.44 -1.74
N ALA A 124 3.47 -6.66 -1.49
CA ALA A 124 4.59 -6.90 -0.59
C ALA A 124 5.87 -6.20 -1.07
N GLN A 125 6.16 -6.26 -2.37
CA GLN A 125 7.32 -5.59 -2.98
C GLN A 125 7.27 -4.07 -2.81
N ILE A 126 6.09 -3.47 -2.97
CA ILE A 126 5.93 -2.03 -2.77
C ILE A 126 6.05 -1.67 -1.28
N GLU A 127 5.44 -2.44 -0.38
CA GLU A 127 5.49 -2.18 1.06
C GLU A 127 6.87 -2.43 1.69
N ALA A 128 7.73 -3.22 1.05
CA ALA A 128 9.11 -3.44 1.48
C ALA A 128 9.90 -2.14 1.67
N PHE A 129 9.51 -1.04 1.00
CA PHE A 129 10.05 0.30 1.25
C PHE A 129 9.97 0.73 2.73
N PHE A 130 8.89 0.38 3.43
CA PHE A 130 8.66 0.83 4.81
C PHE A 130 9.28 -0.08 5.87
N HIS A 131 9.26 -1.40 5.63
CA HIS A 131 9.59 -2.41 6.65
C HIS A 131 10.69 -3.39 6.23
N GLY A 132 11.26 -3.25 5.03
CA GLY A 132 12.27 -4.15 4.44
C GLY A 132 11.68 -5.47 3.94
N ALA A 133 10.97 -6.20 4.81
CA ALA A 133 10.22 -7.41 4.46
C ALA A 133 8.73 -7.19 4.75
N SER A 134 7.86 -7.54 3.80
CA SER A 134 6.41 -7.48 3.96
C SER A 134 5.76 -8.79 3.51
N SER A 135 4.66 -9.17 4.15
CA SER A 135 3.80 -10.26 3.72
C SER A 135 2.81 -9.85 2.62
N GLY A 136 2.68 -8.54 2.33
CA GLY A 136 1.70 -7.97 1.40
C GLY A 136 0.26 -8.00 1.90
N THR A 137 0.03 -8.45 3.14
CA THR A 137 -1.31 -8.67 3.68
C THR A 137 -2.03 -7.37 4.00
N ASP A 138 -1.36 -6.46 4.72
CA ASP A 138 -1.91 -5.16 5.10
C ASP A 138 -2.35 -4.35 3.88
N PRO A 139 -1.49 -4.14 2.86
CA PRO A 139 -1.91 -3.44 1.64
C PRO A 139 -2.98 -4.19 0.85
N LEU A 140 -3.02 -5.53 0.90
CA LEU A 140 -4.07 -6.31 0.25
C LEU A 140 -5.45 -6.05 0.87
N ILE A 141 -5.53 -5.98 2.20
CA ILE A 141 -6.76 -5.64 2.93
C ILE A 141 -7.20 -4.21 2.59
N CYS A 142 -6.28 -3.26 2.63
CA CYS A 142 -6.54 -1.86 2.31
C CYS A 142 -7.00 -1.68 0.85
N TYR A 143 -6.44 -2.45 -0.08
CA TYR A 143 -6.78 -2.42 -1.50
C TYR A 143 -8.14 -3.07 -1.81
N LEU A 144 -8.36 -4.30 -1.31
CA LEU A 144 -9.58 -5.06 -1.59
C LEU A 144 -10.78 -4.56 -0.78
N GLN A 145 -10.54 -3.89 0.35
CA GLN A 145 -11.55 -3.45 1.30
C GLN A 145 -12.46 -4.61 1.75
N ARG A 146 -11.87 -5.77 2.00
CA ARG A 146 -12.56 -6.99 2.43
C ARG A 146 -11.83 -7.62 3.61
N ALA A 147 -12.58 -8.35 4.42
CA ALA A 147 -12.01 -9.20 5.47
C ALA A 147 -11.16 -10.31 4.84
N ILE A 148 -10.00 -10.58 5.44
CA ILE A 148 -9.08 -11.64 5.02
C ILE A 148 -8.77 -12.52 6.23
N LEU A 149 -8.95 -13.82 6.06
CA LEU A 149 -8.46 -14.82 6.99
C LEU A 149 -6.99 -15.09 6.69
N LEU A 150 -6.16 -14.95 7.72
CA LEU A 150 -4.74 -15.24 7.67
C LEU A 150 -4.52 -16.60 8.31
N GLU A 151 -3.79 -17.45 7.61
CA GLU A 151 -3.38 -18.77 8.09
C GLU A 151 -1.86 -18.72 8.35
N GLY A 152 -1.44 -19.29 9.48
CA GLY A 152 -0.05 -19.33 9.92
C GLY A 152 0.70 -20.58 9.49
#